data_AF-A0A0F3QFX4-F1
#
_entry.id   AF-A0A0F3QFX4-F1
#
_cell.length_a   1.000
_cell.length_b   1.000
_cell.length_c   1.000
_cell.angle_alpha   90.00
_cell.angle_beta   90.00
_cell.angle_gamma   90.00
#
_symmetry.space_group_name_H-M   'P 1'
#
loop_
_entity.id
_entity.type
_entity.pdbx_description
1 polymer ?
#
loop_
_entity_poly.entity_id
_entity_poly.type
_entity_poly.pdbx_seq_one_letter_code
_entity_poly.pdbx_strand_id
1 'polypeptide(L)'
;MLLTNTENSYGLIAKLFHWVMSIMVILMLIAGFLMDDYIEPPLKWQIFGLHEATGVLVLTLVTLRLLWKFYNTTVLLPADLPNWQKKAATININLLYLLMI
;
A
#
# COMPACT_ATOMS: atom_id res chain seq x y z
N MET A 1 15.15 -17.01 -1.46
CA MET A 1 14.78 -15.60 -1.70
C MET A 1 15.54 -14.73 -0.71
N LEU A 2 16.01 -13.55 -1.12
CA LEU A 2 16.64 -12.60 -0.20
C LEU A 2 15.56 -11.89 0.63
N LEU A 3 15.85 -11.63 1.91
CA LEU A 3 14.94 -10.91 2.81
C LEU A 3 14.85 -9.42 2.43
N THR A 4 16.00 -8.83 2.13
CA THR A 4 16.20 -7.43 1.73
C THR A 4 16.27 -7.29 0.21
N ASN A 5 16.21 -6.04 -0.26
CA ASN A 5 16.29 -5.74 -1.69
C ASN A 5 17.73 -5.87 -2.19
N THR A 6 17.87 -6.09 -3.49
CA THR A 6 19.10 -5.84 -4.24
C THR A 6 18.87 -4.68 -5.21
N GLU A 7 19.92 -4.21 -5.87
CA GLU A 7 19.80 -3.18 -6.91
C GLU A 7 18.88 -3.60 -8.06
N ASN A 8 18.71 -4.90 -8.29
CA ASN A 8 17.95 -5.44 -9.42
C ASN A 8 16.64 -6.12 -9.02
N SER A 9 16.33 -6.28 -7.72
CA SER A 9 15.16 -7.04 -7.29
C SER A 9 14.65 -6.68 -5.90
N TYR A 10 13.33 -6.81 -5.71
CA TYR A 10 12.71 -6.67 -4.40
C TYR A 10 12.92 -7.93 -3.54
N GLY A 11 13.28 -7.69 -2.28
CA GLY A 11 13.34 -8.71 -1.25
C GLY A 11 11.98 -9.21 -0.81
N LEU A 12 11.96 -10.32 -0.08
CA LEU A 12 10.75 -10.95 0.42
C LEU A 12 9.93 -9.99 1.30
N ILE A 13 10.57 -9.24 2.19
CA ILE A 13 9.88 -8.34 3.12
C ILE A 13 9.18 -7.21 2.35
N ALA A 14 9.83 -6.63 1.34
CA ALA A 14 9.24 -5.59 0.50
C ALA A 14 8.02 -6.11 -0.29
N LYS A 15 8.09 -7.34 -0.82
CA LYS A 15 6.98 -7.99 -1.51
C LYS A 15 5.82 -8.29 -0.56
N LEU A 16 6.10 -8.76 0.65
CA LEU A 16 5.07 -9.02 1.67
C LEU A 16 4.33 -7.74 2.04
N PHE A 17 5.06 -6.67 2.36
CA PHE A 17 4.45 -5.36 2.60
C PHE A 17 3.56 -4.95 1.43
N HIS A 18 4.02 -5.09 0.18
CA HIS A 18 3.24 -4.68 -0.98
C HIS A 18 1.93 -5.48 -1.13
N TRP A 19 2.00 -6.81 -1.08
CA TRP A 19 0.82 -7.66 -1.32
C TRP A 19 -0.18 -7.63 -0.17
N VAL A 20 0.28 -7.67 1.08
CA VAL A 20 -0.60 -7.55 2.25
C VAL A 20 -1.34 -6.22 2.21
N MET A 21 -0.62 -5.12 1.99
CA MET A 21 -1.22 -3.79 1.89
C MET A 21 -2.20 -3.68 0.73
N SER A 22 -1.86 -4.24 -0.45
CA SER A 22 -2.74 -4.17 -1.62
C SER A 22 -4.07 -4.87 -1.34
N ILE A 23 -4.05 -6.05 -0.73
CA ILE A 23 -5.26 -6.77 -0.34
C ILE A 23 -6.07 -5.94 0.67
N MET A 24 -5.43 -5.40 1.71
CA MET A 24 -6.12 -4.62 2.73
C MET A 24 -6.75 -3.34 2.17
N VAL A 25 -6.04 -2.61 1.30
CA VAL A 25 -6.57 -1.41 0.65
C VAL A 25 -7.76 -1.74 -0.25
N ILE A 26 -7.71 -2.84 -1.01
CA ILE A 26 -8.84 -3.30 -1.83
C ILE A 26 -10.05 -3.62 -0.95
N LEU A 27 -9.85 -4.35 0.16
CA LEU A 27 -10.92 -4.66 1.10
C LEU A 27 -11.49 -3.40 1.76
N MET A 28 -10.64 -2.41 2.08
CA MET A 28 -11.07 -1.11 2.62
C MET A 28 -11.92 -0.33 1.63
N LEU A 29 -11.57 -0.33 0.33
CA LEU A 29 -12.37 0.29 -0.71
C LEU A 29 -13.75 -0.38 -0.82
N ILE A 30 -13.78 -1.73 -0.85
CA ILE A 30 -15.04 -2.49 -0.86
C ILE A 30 -15.88 -2.14 0.37
N ALA A 31 -15.29 -2.18 1.57
CA ALA A 31 -15.98 -1.84 2.81
C ALA A 31 -16.54 -0.41 2.78
N GLY A 32 -15.78 0.56 2.26
CA GLY A 32 -16.23 1.95 2.11
C GLY A 32 -17.43 2.08 1.18
N PHE A 33 -17.49 1.33 0.07
CA PHE A 33 -18.66 1.32 -0.81
C PHE A 33 -19.86 0.59 -0.18
N LEU A 34 -19.63 -0.42 0.66
CA LEU A 34 -20.71 -1.14 1.36
C LEU A 34 -21.33 -0.33 2.50
N MET A 35 -20.69 0.74 2.98
CA MET A 35 -21.21 1.57 4.07
C MET A 35 -22.34 2.53 3.66
N ASP A 36 -22.91 2.35 2.47
CA ASP A 36 -24.03 3.17 2.00
C ASP A 36 -25.32 2.94 2.81
N ASP A 37 -26.40 3.61 2.42
CA ASP A 37 -27.67 3.56 3.12
C ASP A 37 -28.53 2.33 2.78
N TYR A 38 -28.05 1.44 1.90
CA TYR A 38 -28.78 0.22 1.49
C TYR A 38 -28.50 -0.98 2.41
N ILE A 39 -27.53 -0.90 3.33
CA ILE A 39 -27.24 -1.96 4.30
C ILE A 39 -27.98 -1.72 5.63
N GLU A 40 -28.59 -2.80 6.15
CA GLU A 40 -29.25 -2.85 7.46
C GLU A 40 -28.34 -2.31 8.59
N PRO A 41 -28.87 -1.46 9.50
CA PRO A 41 -28.04 -0.75 10.48
C PRO A 41 -27.08 -1.63 11.31
N PRO A 42 -27.48 -2.81 11.82
CA PRO A 42 -26.57 -3.64 12.63
C PRO A 42 -25.32 -4.10 11.87
N LEU A 43 -25.47 -4.49 10.61
CA LEU A 43 -24.35 -4.91 9.77
C LEU A 43 -23.50 -3.70 9.35
N LYS A 44 -24.14 -2.57 9.03
CA LYS A 44 -23.45 -1.30 8.72
C LYS A 44 -22.49 -0.90 9.84
N TRP A 45 -22.93 -0.90 11.10
CA TRP A 45 -22.08 -0.56 12.24
C TRP A 45 -20.89 -1.51 12.43
N GLN A 46 -21.05 -2.80 12.14
CA GLN A 46 -19.94 -3.76 12.18
C GLN A 46 -18.90 -3.47 11.09
N ILE A 47 -19.35 -3.18 9.86
CA ILE A 47 -18.47 -2.80 8.75
C ILE A 47 -17.72 -1.50 9.08
N PHE A 48 -18.41 -0.52 9.69
CA PHE A 48 -17.78 0.72 10.17
C PHE A 48 -16.65 0.45 11.17
N GLY A 49 -16.91 -0.33 12.22
CA GLY A 49 -15.89 -0.68 13.20
C GLY A 49 -14.71 -1.43 12.58
N LEU A 50 -14.98 -2.36 11.65
CA LEU A 50 -13.92 -3.12 10.97
C LEU A 50 -13.07 -2.21 10.08
N HIS A 51 -13.68 -1.29 9.34
CA HIS A 51 -12.97 -0.34 8.47
C HIS A 51 -12.12 0.64 9.28
N GLU A 52 -12.64 1.19 10.38
CA GLU A 52 -11.87 2.08 11.24
C GLU A 52 -10.64 1.37 11.80
N ALA A 53 -10.82 0.18 12.40
CA ALA A 53 -9.72 -0.62 12.94
C ALA A 53 -8.71 -1.03 11.85
N THR A 54 -9.21 -1.43 10.68
CA THR A 54 -8.35 -1.83 9.55
C THR A 54 -7.62 -0.61 8.97
N GLY A 55 -8.24 0.57 8.96
CA GLY A 55 -7.61 1.82 8.53
C GLY A 55 -6.42 2.20 9.40
N VAL A 56 -6.55 2.12 10.73
CA VAL A 56 -5.43 2.33 11.66
C VAL A 56 -4.31 1.31 11.45
N LEU A 57 -4.66 0.05 11.19
CA LEU A 57 -3.69 -1.00 10.88
C LEU A 57 -2.95 -0.72 9.56
N VAL A 58 -3.68 -0.34 8.50
CA VAL A 58 -3.11 0.05 7.20
C VAL A 58 -2.16 1.22 7.39
N LEU A 59 -2.55 2.28 8.11
CA LEU A 59 -1.70 3.45 8.38
C LEU A 59 -0.40 3.07 9.10
N THR A 60 -0.49 2.17 10.09
CA THR A 60 0.67 1.60 10.79
C THR A 60 1.59 0.86 9.81
N LEU A 61 1.02 0.02 8.95
CA LEU A 61 1.79 -0.73 7.96
C LEU A 61 2.39 0.15 6.86
N VAL A 62 1.73 1.23 6.41
CA VAL A 62 2.32 2.24 5.50
C VAL A 62 3.55 2.86 6.15
N THR A 63 3.45 3.24 7.42
CA THR A 63 4.54 3.84 8.18
C THR A 63 5.73 2.88 8.29
N LEU A 64 5.48 1.63 8.69
CA LEU A 64 6.52 0.59 8.72
C LEU A 64 7.12 0.32 7.34
N ARG A 65 6.31 0.32 6.28
CA ARG A 65 6.78 0.16 4.90
C ARG A 65 7.65 1.32 4.45
N LEU A 66 7.33 2.56 4.85
CA LEU A 66 8.15 3.74 4.57
C LEU A 66 9.49 3.66 5.30
N LEU A 67 9.49 3.32 6.60
CA LEU A 67 10.71 3.07 7.36
C LEU A 67 11.56 1.98 6.69
N TRP A 68 10.94 0.85 6.32
CA TRP A 68 11.63 -0.22 5.59
C TRP A 68 12.23 0.26 4.27
N LYS A 69 11.52 1.10 3.50
CA LYS A 69 12.03 1.69 2.27
C LYS A 69 13.25 2.60 2.52
N PHE A 70 13.31 3.31 3.63
CA PHE A 70 14.46 4.17 3.96
C PHE A 70 15.70 3.38 4.38
N TYR A 71 15.55 2.25 5.07
CA TYR A 71 16.67 1.42 5.51
C TYR A 71 17.16 0.39 4.48
N ASN A 72 16.36 0.10 3.45
CA ASN A 72 16.65 -0.95 2.47
C ASN A 72 17.13 -0.36 1.14
N THR A 73 17.89 -1.13 0.38
CA THR A 73 18.41 -0.72 -0.93
C THR A 73 17.25 -0.40 -1.89
N THR A 74 17.38 0.72 -2.60
CA THR A 74 16.43 1.09 -3.66
C THR A 74 16.76 0.32 -4.93
N VAL A 75 15.76 -0.37 -5.49
CA VAL A 75 15.89 -1.06 -6.78
C VAL A 75 16.04 -0.01 -7.89
N LEU A 76 17.06 -0.16 -8.73
CA LEU A 76 17.35 0.75 -9.82
C LEU A 76 16.33 0.60 -10.95
N LEU A 77 15.94 1.73 -11.54
CA LEU A 77 15.15 1.71 -12.77
C LEU A 77 16.05 1.33 -13.96
N PRO A 78 15.57 0.48 -14.89
CA PRO A 78 16.27 0.20 -16.14
C PRO A 78 16.80 1.47 -16.84
N ALA A 79 18.05 1.41 -17.30
CA ALA A 79 18.73 2.58 -17.87
C ALA A 79 18.06 3.07 -19.16
N ASP A 80 17.53 2.14 -19.94
CA ASP A 80 16.86 2.28 -21.23
C ASP A 80 15.42 2.84 -21.15
N LEU A 81 14.85 2.97 -19.94
CA LEU A 81 13.53 3.57 -19.76
C LEU A 81 13.49 5.04 -20.20
N PRO A 82 12.51 5.44 -21.05
CA PRO A 82 12.25 6.83 -21.39
C PRO A 82 12.03 7.71 -20.15
N ASN A 83 12.54 8.94 -20.20
CA ASN A 83 12.49 9.86 -19.06
C ASN A 83 11.06 10.17 -18.57
N TRP A 84 10.07 10.15 -19.46
CA TRP A 84 8.67 10.37 -19.07
C TRP A 84 8.10 9.20 -18.26
N GLN A 85 8.52 7.96 -18.54
CA GLN A 85 8.11 6.78 -17.77
C GLN A 85 8.75 6.78 -16.38
N LYS A 86 10.04 7.16 -16.29
CA LYS A 86 10.73 7.35 -15.00
C LYS A 86 9.99 8.37 -14.13
N LYS A 87 9.65 9.54 -14.69
CA LYS A 87 8.90 10.59 -13.98
C LYS A 87 7.50 10.12 -13.56
N ALA A 88 6.75 9.49 -14.46
CA ALA A 88 5.41 8.99 -14.16
C ALA A 88 5.42 7.95 -13.03
N ALA A 89 6.39 7.02 -13.05
CA ALA A 89 6.55 6.04 -11.99
C ALA A 89 6.86 6.70 -10.63
N THR A 90 7.79 7.65 -10.59
CA THR A 90 8.13 8.38 -9.36
C THR A 90 6.95 9.18 -8.82
N ILE A 91 6.22 9.90 -9.69
CA ILE A 91 5.03 10.67 -9.30
C ILE A 91 3.96 9.73 -8.75
N ASN A 92 3.64 8.64 -9.46
CA ASN A 92 2.63 7.68 -9.03
C ASN A 92 2.96 7.08 -7.66
N ILE A 93 4.20 6.63 -7.45
CA ILE A 93 4.61 6.03 -6.18
C ILE A 93 4.53 7.05 -5.04
N ASN A 94 5.02 8.27 -5.25
CA ASN A 94 4.98 9.31 -4.22
C ASN A 94 3.54 9.74 -3.91
N LEU A 95 2.69 9.87 -4.93
CA LEU A 95 1.28 10.21 -4.78
C LEU A 95 0.53 9.12 -4.00
N LEU A 96 0.75 7.85 -4.33
CA LEU A 96 0.14 6.74 -3.59
C LEU A 96 0.56 6.75 -2.12
N TYR A 97 1.84 7.00 -1.81
CA TYR A 97 2.26 7.13 -0.41
C TYR A 97 1.57 8.30 0.29
N LEU A 98 1.45 9.46 -0.38
CA LEU A 98 0.79 10.64 0.17
C LEU A 98 -0.70 10.38 0.43
N LEU A 99 -1.39 9.70 -0.48
CA LEU A 99 -2.83 9.41 -0.36
C LEU A 99 -3.15 8.34 0.68
N MET A 100 -2.18 7.48 1.02
CA MET A 100 -2.35 6.43 2.03
C MET A 100 -2.08 6.91 3.46
N ILE A 101 -1.49 8.09 3.63
CA ILE A 101 -1.23 8.73 4.93
C ILE A 101 -2.31 9.77 5.17
#